data_AF-A0A7S0QL91-F1
#
_entry.id   AF-A0A7S0QL91-F1
#
_cell.length_a   1.000
_cell.length_b   1.000
_cell.length_c   1.000
_cell.angle_alpha   90.00
_cell.angle_beta   90.00
_cell.angle_gamma   90.00
#
_symmetry.space_group_name_H-M   'P 1'
#
loop_
_entity.id
_entity.type
_entity.pdbx_description
1 polymer ?
#
loop_
_entity_poly.entity_id
_entity_poly.type
_entity_poly.pdbx_seq_one_letter_code
_entity_poly.pdbx_strand_id
1 'polypeptide(L)'
;MVWRAFPLAHDRRAVLEDRVRHWMDSLQIRVPGAFVMLVVTHIDSVDAAALEHLCGAVRETVRTCLAAIRRAAPIGGRVLSVLDGGESQRVNCLLGEGIKVLRERLLGFTRTMPWYREVLPASFVSVRVQVKRRVDSGERHMPIVEWVQMCKKCGMDGQMLAVGTRFFHDTGVVRYFGNYSTLAIGGVGDAVIYLSAEFMVSVMKGLVRHDRQALQDYFVSISDNLMLYRMNRLNATGRLHESLLPFLWPTTDASRGYWNWVRRQGHREADLWQKDVVADTKDMERARGLLEGFDLLVRLEGDLEFLVPGALPPSRTQLSAGAFESDAALPFIASRTYSALPVGAFQRIVVRVAGQANWSDFSTQRAVFSKLGNMATLALSDMAPSEAAEKCTMLRWRASNKQLRAMIAAAVDELERFFPGLHRSDTKEDTPTFAREPAQV
;
A
#
# COMPACT_ATOMS: atom_id res chain seq x y z
N MET A 1 -5.99 2.47 17.20
CA MET A 1 -7.00 3.08 16.32
C MET A 1 -7.58 4.29 17.03
N VAL A 2 -7.55 5.46 16.39
CA VAL A 2 -8.06 6.70 16.98
C VAL A 2 -9.35 7.09 16.27
N TRP A 3 -10.38 7.45 17.03
CA TRP A 3 -11.62 8.00 16.51
C TRP A 3 -11.98 9.30 17.24
N ARG A 4 -12.83 10.11 16.61
CA ARG A 4 -13.22 11.44 17.11
C ARG A 4 -14.64 11.36 17.66
N ALA A 5 -14.86 11.87 18.86
CA ALA A 5 -16.19 12.11 19.37
C ALA A 5 -16.84 13.30 18.63
N PHE A 6 -18.14 13.19 18.38
CA PHE A 6 -18.92 14.22 17.69
C PHE A 6 -20.37 14.21 18.19
N PRO A 7 -21.10 15.33 18.09
CA PRO A 7 -22.50 15.38 18.49
C PRO A 7 -23.34 14.36 17.71
N LEU A 8 -24.15 13.58 18.43
CA LEU A 8 -24.97 12.51 17.89
C LEU A 8 -26.12 13.08 17.05
N ALA A 9 -26.00 13.00 15.73
CA ALA A 9 -27.13 12.92 14.82
C ALA A 9 -27.28 11.47 14.36
N HIS A 10 -28.50 10.97 14.14
CA HIS A 10 -28.75 9.54 13.84
C HIS A 10 -27.88 8.99 12.70
N ASP A 11 -27.69 9.75 11.61
CA ASP A 11 -26.87 9.32 10.47
C ASP A 11 -25.37 9.18 10.78
N ARG A 12 -24.87 9.88 11.80
CA ARG A 12 -23.44 9.88 12.13
C ARG A 12 -23.01 8.64 12.91
N ARG A 13 -23.94 7.93 13.55
CA ARG A 13 -23.64 6.67 14.25
C ARG A 13 -23.25 5.58 13.26
N ALA A 14 -24.08 5.33 12.24
CA ALA A 14 -23.81 4.33 11.21
C ALA A 14 -22.45 4.58 10.53
N VAL A 15 -22.15 5.85 10.23
CA VAL A 15 -20.84 6.26 9.67
C VAL A 15 -19.68 5.91 10.59
N LEU A 16 -19.82 6.04 11.91
CA LEU A 16 -18.77 5.64 12.87
C LEU A 16 -18.59 4.13 12.89
N GLU A 17 -19.69 3.37 12.98
CA GLU A 17 -19.66 1.91 12.99
C GLU A 17 -19.01 1.36 11.70
N ASP A 18 -19.36 1.92 10.54
CA ASP A 18 -18.77 1.55 9.25
C ASP A 18 -17.28 1.89 9.17
N ARG A 19 -16.86 3.03 9.72
CA ARG A 19 -15.43 3.39 9.81
C ARG A 19 -14.66 2.44 10.71
N VAL A 20 -15.22 2.08 11.86
CA VAL A 20 -14.61 1.14 12.80
C VAL A 20 -14.47 -0.23 12.13
N ARG A 21 -15.53 -0.73 11.48
CA ARG A 21 -15.51 -1.98 10.72
C ARG A 21 -14.45 -1.95 9.62
N HIS A 22 -14.43 -0.90 8.81
CA HIS A 22 -13.44 -0.71 7.75
C HIS A 22 -11.99 -0.78 8.26
N TRP A 23 -11.69 -0.14 9.39
CA TRP A 23 -10.36 -0.19 9.98
C TRP A 23 -10.02 -1.57 10.55
N MET A 24 -10.97 -2.24 11.21
CA MET A 24 -10.79 -3.59 11.72
C MET A 24 -10.50 -4.58 10.58
N ASP A 25 -11.28 -4.54 9.51
CA ASP A 25 -11.07 -5.41 8.34
C ASP A 25 -9.73 -5.11 7.66
N SER A 26 -9.42 -3.81 7.48
CA SER A 26 -8.13 -3.39 6.90
C SER A 26 -6.93 -3.85 7.73
N LEU A 27 -7.03 -3.80 9.06
CA LEU A 27 -5.97 -4.26 9.97
C LEU A 27 -5.87 -5.79 9.95
N GLN A 28 -6.99 -6.51 10.01
CA GLN A 28 -6.99 -7.97 9.96
C GLN A 28 -6.36 -8.48 8.67
N ILE A 29 -6.69 -7.88 7.52
CA ILE A 29 -6.15 -8.28 6.22
C ILE A 29 -4.64 -8.00 6.11
N ARG A 30 -4.18 -6.84 6.60
CA ARG A 30 -2.78 -6.40 6.45
C ARG A 30 -1.84 -6.98 7.51
N VAL A 31 -2.28 -7.03 8.76
CA VAL A 31 -1.45 -7.39 9.92
C VAL A 31 -2.29 -8.25 10.90
N PRO A 32 -2.68 -9.47 10.51
CA PRO A 32 -3.44 -10.38 11.35
C PRO A 32 -2.69 -10.66 12.65
N GLY A 33 -3.40 -10.67 13.79
CA GLY A 33 -2.79 -10.78 15.11
C GLY A 33 -2.22 -9.49 15.68
N ALA A 34 -2.36 -8.36 14.98
CA ALA A 34 -2.00 -7.06 15.54
C ALA A 34 -2.82 -6.76 16.79
N PHE A 35 -2.17 -6.09 17.74
CA PHE A 35 -2.83 -5.60 18.94
C PHE A 35 -3.35 -4.19 18.69
N VAL A 36 -4.58 -3.93 19.10
CA VAL A 36 -5.29 -2.68 18.83
C VAL A 36 -5.75 -2.06 20.15
N MET A 37 -5.28 -0.83 20.40
CA MET A 37 -5.84 0.04 21.43
C MET A 37 -6.81 1.03 20.78
N LEU A 38 -7.99 1.22 21.36
CA LEU A 38 -8.96 2.20 20.92
C LEU A 38 -8.77 3.50 21.71
N VAL A 39 -8.73 4.62 20.99
CA VAL A 39 -8.60 5.95 21.61
C VAL A 39 -9.68 6.85 21.03
N VAL A 40 -10.45 7.48 21.91
CA VAL A 40 -11.40 8.52 21.54
C VAL A 40 -10.82 9.89 21.88
N THR A 41 -10.89 10.80 20.90
CA THR A 41 -10.42 12.18 21.00
C THR A 41 -11.57 13.17 20.89
N HIS A 42 -11.33 14.44 21.21
CA HIS A 42 -12.33 15.52 21.18
C HIS A 42 -13.53 15.22 22.08
N ILE A 43 -13.30 14.56 23.23
CA ILE A 43 -14.37 14.27 24.19
C ILE A 43 -14.99 15.55 24.75
N ASP A 44 -14.23 16.65 24.73
CA ASP A 44 -14.65 18.02 25.04
C ASP A 44 -15.71 18.59 24.09
N SER A 45 -15.92 17.97 22.93
CA SER A 45 -16.92 18.41 21.94
C SER A 45 -18.30 17.77 22.12
N VAL A 46 -18.49 16.94 23.14
CA VAL A 46 -19.74 16.21 23.43
C VAL A 46 -20.00 16.17 24.93
N ASP A 47 -21.27 16.03 25.32
CA ASP A 47 -21.61 15.75 26.71
C ASP A 47 -21.25 14.30 27.11
N ALA A 48 -21.24 14.03 28.42
CA ALA A 48 -20.87 12.74 28.96
C ALA A 48 -21.80 11.60 28.50
N ALA A 49 -23.11 11.84 28.39
CA ALA A 49 -24.08 10.81 28.02
C ALA A 49 -23.91 10.40 26.55
N ALA A 50 -23.72 11.38 25.66
CA ALA A 50 -23.41 11.16 24.25
C ALA A 50 -22.08 10.42 24.08
N LEU A 51 -21.05 10.78 24.87
CA LEU A 51 -19.78 10.07 24.86
C LEU A 51 -19.90 8.61 25.27
N GLU A 52 -20.62 8.32 26.36
CA GLU A 52 -20.86 6.93 26.80
C GLU A 52 -21.58 6.13 25.71
N HIS A 53 -22.61 6.71 25.10
CA HIS A 53 -23.35 6.06 24.03
C HIS A 53 -22.46 5.76 22.81
N LEU A 54 -21.61 6.72 22.38
CA LEU A 54 -20.65 6.52 21.29
C LEU A 54 -19.62 5.44 21.63
N CYS A 55 -19.06 5.46 22.85
CA CYS A 55 -18.12 4.43 23.31
C CYS A 55 -18.78 3.04 23.35
N GLY A 56 -20.03 2.96 23.79
CA GLY A 56 -20.82 1.73 23.79
C GLY A 56 -21.03 1.17 22.38
N ALA A 57 -21.38 2.03 21.42
CA ALA A 57 -21.54 1.64 20.02
C ALA A 57 -20.23 1.10 19.42
N VAL A 58 -19.12 1.81 19.61
CA VAL A 58 -17.79 1.35 19.13
C VAL A 58 -17.41 0.01 19.75
N ARG A 59 -17.62 -0.17 21.05
CA ARG A 59 -17.33 -1.43 21.76
C ARG A 59 -18.13 -2.58 21.17
N GLU A 60 -19.42 -2.38 20.90
CA GLU A 60 -20.29 -3.40 20.33
C GLU A 60 -19.93 -3.73 18.88
N THR A 61 -19.64 -2.72 18.06
CA THR A 61 -19.13 -2.92 16.70
C THR A 61 -17.85 -3.73 16.70
N VAL A 62 -16.90 -3.39 17.58
CA VAL A 62 -15.63 -4.13 17.70
C VAL A 62 -15.86 -5.59 18.11
N ARG A 63 -16.75 -5.86 19.07
CA ARG A 63 -17.10 -7.22 19.47
C ARG A 63 -17.71 -8.01 18.32
N THR A 64 -18.65 -7.40 17.59
CA THR A 64 -19.29 -8.00 16.42
C THR A 64 -18.25 -8.31 15.33
N CYS A 65 -17.37 -7.36 15.01
CA CYS A 65 -16.29 -7.54 14.05
C CYS A 65 -15.33 -8.65 14.48
N LEU A 66 -14.90 -8.68 15.74
CA LEU A 66 -14.01 -9.73 16.25
C LEU A 66 -14.67 -11.11 16.20
N ALA A 67 -15.97 -11.20 16.48
CA ALA A 67 -16.72 -12.45 16.35
C ALA A 67 -16.79 -12.90 14.88
N ALA A 68 -17.06 -11.99 13.95
CA ALA A 68 -17.04 -12.28 12.51
C ALA A 68 -15.66 -12.75 12.04
N ILE A 69 -14.59 -12.03 12.40
CA ILE A 69 -13.21 -12.39 12.08
C ILE A 69 -12.87 -13.78 12.64
N ARG A 70 -13.25 -14.09 13.89
CA ARG A 70 -13.00 -15.42 14.49
C ARG A 70 -13.71 -16.55 13.76
N ARG A 71 -14.94 -16.31 13.27
CA ARG A 71 -15.68 -17.29 12.47
C ARG A 71 -15.07 -17.50 11.09
N ALA A 72 -14.57 -16.43 10.48
CA ALA A 72 -13.96 -16.48 9.15
C ALA A 72 -12.48 -16.92 9.16
N ALA A 73 -11.80 -16.82 10.30
CA ALA A 73 -10.39 -17.16 10.41
C ALA A 73 -10.20 -18.68 10.21
N PRO A 74 -9.25 -19.10 9.36
CA PRO A 74 -8.90 -20.52 9.23
C PRO A 74 -8.36 -21.06 10.55
N ILE A 75 -8.36 -22.38 10.72
CA ILE A 75 -7.80 -23.04 11.90
C ILE A 75 -6.33 -22.59 12.06
N GLY A 76 -6.01 -21.95 13.20
CA GLY A 76 -4.68 -21.39 13.47
C GLY A 76 -4.44 -19.97 12.92
N GLY A 77 -5.44 -19.34 12.29
CA GLY A 77 -5.40 -17.96 11.83
C GLY A 77 -5.27 -16.96 12.99
N ARG A 78 -4.41 -15.94 12.80
CA ARG A 78 -4.19 -14.90 13.82
C ARG A 78 -5.31 -13.85 13.75
N VAL A 79 -6.07 -13.71 14.83
CA VAL A 79 -7.13 -12.70 14.98
C VAL A 79 -6.56 -11.47 15.67
N LEU A 80 -7.03 -10.27 15.30
CA LEU A 80 -6.73 -9.03 16.03
C LEU A 80 -6.96 -9.18 17.54
N SER A 81 -6.03 -8.64 18.34
CA SER A 81 -6.16 -8.56 19.78
C SER A 81 -6.56 -7.13 20.17
N VAL A 82 -7.85 -6.90 20.39
CA VAL A 82 -8.33 -5.58 20.85
C VAL A 82 -8.28 -5.54 22.37
N LEU A 83 -7.59 -4.53 22.89
CA LEU A 83 -7.39 -4.35 24.32
C LEU A 83 -8.69 -3.97 25.03
N ASP A 84 -8.71 -4.27 26.33
CA ASP A 84 -9.79 -3.92 27.26
C ASP A 84 -11.19 -4.29 26.71
N GLY A 85 -11.31 -5.35 25.91
CA GLY A 85 -12.59 -5.80 25.36
C GLY A 85 -13.29 -4.79 24.44
N GLY A 86 -12.54 -3.85 23.85
CA GLY A 86 -13.08 -2.80 22.98
C GLY A 86 -13.39 -1.49 23.70
N GLU A 87 -12.91 -1.30 24.93
CA GLU A 87 -13.00 0.00 25.60
C GLU A 87 -12.12 1.06 24.94
N SER A 88 -12.65 2.28 24.81
CA SER A 88 -11.91 3.41 24.26
C SER A 88 -11.27 4.25 25.36
N GLN A 89 -9.95 4.43 25.29
CA GLN A 89 -9.24 5.38 26.14
C GLN A 89 -9.63 6.81 25.76
N ARG A 90 -10.07 7.59 26.73
CA ARG A 90 -10.59 8.96 26.53
C ARG A 90 -9.47 9.98 26.59
N VAL A 91 -9.47 10.91 25.64
CA VAL A 91 -8.51 12.02 25.55
C VAL A 91 -9.25 13.33 25.28
N ASN A 92 -9.05 14.30 26.17
CA ASN A 92 -9.48 15.68 26.00
C ASN A 92 -8.45 16.44 25.17
N CYS A 93 -8.89 17.04 24.06
CA CYS A 93 -8.00 17.72 23.14
C CYS A 93 -7.66 19.15 23.57
N LEU A 94 -8.50 19.79 24.40
CA LEU A 94 -8.30 21.16 24.88
C LEU A 94 -7.42 21.19 26.13
N LEU A 95 -7.71 20.32 27.10
CA LEU A 95 -7.03 20.31 28.40
C LEU A 95 -5.91 19.26 28.47
N GLY A 96 -5.82 18.35 27.50
CA GLY A 96 -4.85 17.24 27.52
C GLY A 96 -5.14 16.16 28.55
N GLU A 97 -6.32 16.18 29.19
CA GLU A 97 -6.75 15.15 30.14
C GLU A 97 -6.77 13.77 29.47
N GLY A 98 -6.41 12.74 30.22
CA GLY A 98 -6.32 11.37 29.72
C GLY A 98 -5.02 11.04 28.97
N ILE A 99 -4.19 12.01 28.55
CA ILE A 99 -2.91 11.74 27.88
C ILE A 99 -1.95 10.97 28.79
N LYS A 100 -1.83 11.37 30.07
CA LYS A 100 -0.96 10.67 31.03
C LYS A 100 -1.38 9.21 31.21
N VAL A 101 -2.68 8.98 31.40
CA VAL A 101 -3.27 7.63 31.51
C VAL A 101 -3.05 6.83 30.24
N LEU A 102 -3.24 7.44 29.06
CA LEU A 102 -2.96 6.80 27.77
C LEU A 102 -1.49 6.38 27.67
N ARG A 103 -0.53 7.23 28.06
CA ARG A 103 0.90 6.89 28.06
C ARG A 103 1.20 5.71 28.99
N GLU A 104 0.68 5.73 30.20
CA GLU A 104 0.85 4.64 31.18
C GLU A 104 0.27 3.33 30.65
N ARG A 105 -0.94 3.37 30.06
CA ARG A 105 -1.56 2.19 29.43
C ARG A 105 -0.75 1.69 28.24
N LEU A 106 -0.24 2.57 27.38
CA LEU A 106 0.60 2.17 26.24
C LEU A 106 1.88 1.46 26.70
N LEU A 107 2.53 1.97 27.77
CA LEU A 107 3.71 1.34 28.37
C LEU A 107 3.37 -0.02 28.99
N GLY A 108 2.30 -0.09 29.79
CA GLY A 108 1.82 -1.34 30.38
C GLY A 108 1.50 -2.37 29.30
N PHE A 109 0.80 -1.94 28.25
CA PHE A 109 0.43 -2.77 27.12
C PHE A 109 1.66 -3.29 26.35
N THR A 110 2.62 -2.42 26.05
CA THR A 110 3.85 -2.83 25.35
C THR A 110 4.60 -3.90 26.13
N ARG A 111 4.59 -3.83 27.48
CA ARG A 111 5.20 -4.86 28.34
C ARG A 111 4.49 -6.21 28.30
N THR A 112 3.21 -6.26 27.93
CA THR A 112 2.43 -7.49 27.77
C THR A 112 2.60 -8.16 26.41
N MET A 113 3.19 -7.47 25.43
CA MET A 113 3.39 -8.04 24.10
C MET A 113 4.36 -9.24 24.16
N PRO A 114 4.08 -10.35 23.43
CA PRO A 114 4.94 -11.53 23.46
C PRO A 114 6.40 -11.24 23.12
N TRP A 115 6.64 -10.31 22.20
CA TRP A 115 7.97 -9.92 21.73
C TRP A 115 8.69 -8.89 22.63
N TYR A 116 8.06 -8.37 23.68
CA TYR A 116 8.70 -7.37 24.55
C TYR A 116 9.95 -7.91 25.25
N ARG A 117 9.93 -9.21 25.59
CA ARG A 117 11.05 -9.91 26.23
C ARG A 117 11.83 -10.80 25.27
N GLU A 118 11.59 -10.66 23.97
CA GLU A 118 12.31 -11.43 22.96
C GLU A 118 13.79 -11.03 22.97
N VAL A 119 14.65 -12.03 23.11
CA VAL A 119 16.10 -11.82 23.15
C VAL A 119 16.60 -11.67 21.72
N LEU A 120 17.09 -10.49 21.39
CA LEU A 120 17.76 -10.24 20.12
C LEU A 120 19.27 -10.47 20.25
N PRO A 121 19.93 -11.07 19.25
CA PRO A 121 21.39 -11.17 19.25
C PRO A 121 22.06 -9.80 19.34
N ALA A 122 23.21 -9.72 20.02
CA ALA A 122 23.95 -8.48 20.20
C ALA A 122 24.33 -7.79 18.86
N SER A 123 24.56 -8.59 17.81
CA SER A 123 24.81 -8.09 16.46
C SER A 123 23.60 -7.34 15.89
N PHE A 124 22.38 -7.82 16.13
CA PHE A 124 21.14 -7.17 15.68
C PHE A 124 20.92 -5.83 16.37
N VAL A 125 21.14 -5.80 17.69
CA VAL A 125 21.05 -4.56 18.48
C VAL A 125 22.10 -3.55 18.00
N SER A 126 23.34 -4.00 17.76
CA SER A 126 24.43 -3.17 17.27
C SER A 126 24.10 -2.53 15.92
N VAL A 127 23.60 -3.30 14.96
CA VAL A 127 23.17 -2.76 13.65
C VAL A 127 22.06 -1.72 13.81
N ARG A 128 21.04 -1.99 14.65
CA ARG A 128 19.97 -1.00 14.91
C ARG A 128 20.49 0.31 15.48
N VAL A 129 21.47 0.25 16.39
CA VAL A 129 22.11 1.45 16.95
C VAL A 129 22.86 2.22 15.87
N GLN A 130 23.59 1.54 14.97
CA GLN A 130 24.30 2.19 13.87
C GLN A 130 23.34 2.84 12.86
N VAL A 131 22.26 2.14 12.48
CA VAL A 131 21.20 2.71 11.63
C VAL A 131 20.61 3.95 12.27
N LYS A 132 20.26 3.89 13.57
CA LYS A 132 19.72 5.04 14.28
C LYS A 132 20.67 6.23 14.27
N ARG A 133 21.97 6.02 14.52
CA ARG A 133 22.98 7.09 14.49
C ARG A 133 23.05 7.79 13.13
N ARG A 134 23.00 7.02 12.04
CA ARG A 134 23.01 7.54 10.66
C ARG A 134 21.73 8.33 10.34
N VAL A 135 20.57 7.82 10.74
CA VAL A 135 19.30 8.54 10.57
C VAL A 135 19.31 9.84 11.38
N ASP A 136 19.79 9.80 12.63
CA ASP A 136 19.90 10.98 13.49
C ASP A 136 20.91 12.02 12.93
N SER A 137 21.92 11.60 12.16
CA SER A 137 22.83 12.49 11.41
C SER A 137 22.27 12.97 10.07
N GLY A 138 21.03 12.60 9.72
CA GLY A 138 20.33 13.04 8.52
C GLY A 138 20.53 12.15 7.30
N GLU A 139 21.21 11.00 7.41
CA GLU A 139 21.32 10.05 6.31
C GLU A 139 19.98 9.38 6.02
N ARG A 140 19.61 9.38 4.73
CA ARG A 140 18.29 8.89 4.27
C ARG A 140 18.36 7.47 3.71
N HIS A 141 19.50 7.13 3.12
CA HIS A 141 19.78 5.89 2.43
C HIS A 141 21.29 5.61 2.47
N MET A 142 21.69 4.40 2.12
CA MET A 142 23.09 4.01 1.98
C MET A 142 23.28 2.98 0.86
N PRO A 143 24.42 2.97 0.16
CA PRO A 143 24.78 1.92 -0.78
C PRO A 143 24.84 0.55 -0.08
N ILE A 144 24.46 -0.51 -0.80
CA ILE A 144 24.46 -1.86 -0.23
C ILE A 144 25.86 -2.35 0.20
N VAL A 145 26.92 -1.88 -0.47
CA VAL A 145 28.33 -2.16 -0.08
C VAL A 145 28.62 -1.65 1.32
N GLU A 146 28.18 -0.43 1.62
CA GLU A 146 28.40 0.18 2.92
C GLU A 146 27.56 -0.51 4.00
N TRP A 147 26.33 -0.90 3.68
CA TRP A 147 25.49 -1.71 4.56
C TRP A 147 26.15 -3.05 4.93
N VAL A 148 26.65 -3.78 3.93
CA VAL A 148 27.36 -5.06 4.13
C VAL A 148 28.55 -4.87 5.06
N GLN A 149 29.36 -3.84 4.84
CA GLN A 149 30.52 -3.54 5.69
C GLN A 149 30.11 -3.19 7.13
N MET A 150 29.06 -2.38 7.29
CA MET A 150 28.54 -2.02 8.62
C MET A 150 28.03 -3.25 9.38
N CYS A 151 27.26 -4.11 8.71
CA CYS A 151 26.76 -5.36 9.28
C CYS A 151 27.91 -6.31 9.65
N LYS A 152 28.94 -6.46 8.81
CA LYS A 152 30.14 -7.25 9.11
C LYS A 152 30.86 -6.75 10.35
N LYS A 153 31.04 -5.43 10.51
CA LYS A 153 31.62 -4.82 11.72
C LYS A 153 30.79 -5.09 12.99
N CYS A 154 29.49 -5.33 12.83
CA CYS A 154 28.59 -5.71 13.92
C CYS A 154 28.52 -7.24 14.14
N GLY A 155 29.31 -8.03 13.42
CA GLY A 155 29.30 -9.50 13.51
C GLY A 155 28.20 -10.18 12.72
N MET A 156 27.69 -9.57 11.63
CA MET A 156 26.79 -10.21 10.67
C MET A 156 27.45 -10.39 9.30
N ASP A 157 27.64 -11.62 8.88
CA ASP A 157 28.16 -11.98 7.56
C ASP A 157 27.39 -13.19 6.96
N GLY A 158 27.75 -13.54 5.72
CA GLY A 158 27.19 -14.68 4.99
C GLY A 158 25.66 -14.75 5.06
N GLN A 159 25.13 -15.89 5.51
CA GLN A 159 23.70 -16.11 5.67
C GLN A 159 23.07 -15.22 6.76
N MET A 160 23.81 -14.91 7.83
CA MET A 160 23.32 -14.05 8.91
C MET A 160 23.06 -12.63 8.42
N LEU A 161 23.87 -12.13 7.47
CA LEU A 161 23.63 -10.84 6.81
C LEU A 161 22.29 -10.83 6.06
N ALA A 162 21.99 -11.89 5.30
CA ALA A 162 20.73 -11.97 4.55
C ALA A 162 19.52 -12.05 5.49
N VAL A 163 19.60 -12.89 6.53
CA VAL A 163 18.56 -13.03 7.57
C VAL A 163 18.37 -11.72 8.34
N GLY A 164 19.46 -11.08 8.77
CA GLY A 164 19.43 -9.81 9.48
C GLY A 164 18.87 -8.68 8.64
N THR A 165 19.29 -8.57 7.37
CA THR A 165 18.76 -7.55 6.43
C THR A 165 17.26 -7.75 6.21
N ARG A 166 16.80 -8.99 6.05
CA ARG A 166 15.36 -9.30 5.94
C ARG A 166 14.62 -8.96 7.23
N PHE A 167 15.17 -9.30 8.39
CA PHE A 167 14.58 -8.92 9.68
C PHE A 167 14.44 -7.40 9.82
N PHE A 168 15.46 -6.62 9.43
CA PHE A 168 15.38 -5.16 9.49
C PHE A 168 14.43 -4.57 8.45
N HIS A 169 14.30 -5.20 7.29
CA HIS A 169 13.24 -4.89 6.34
C HIS A 169 11.87 -5.13 6.99
N ASP A 170 11.61 -6.33 7.48
CA ASP A 170 10.29 -6.75 7.96
C ASP A 170 9.85 -5.95 9.20
N THR A 171 10.80 -5.58 10.07
CA THR A 171 10.56 -4.74 11.26
C THR A 171 10.53 -3.23 10.96
N GLY A 172 10.79 -2.82 9.72
CA GLY A 172 10.76 -1.43 9.29
C GLY A 172 11.92 -0.57 9.81
N VAL A 173 13.01 -1.19 10.28
CA VAL A 173 14.25 -0.50 10.65
C VAL A 173 14.94 0.05 9.40
N VAL A 174 14.91 -0.69 8.30
CA VAL A 174 15.36 -0.25 6.97
C VAL A 174 14.38 -0.75 5.90
N ARG A 175 14.56 -0.33 4.64
CA ARG A 175 13.95 -1.00 3.48
C ARG A 175 15.01 -1.41 2.48
N TYR A 176 14.84 -2.60 1.96
CA TYR A 176 15.67 -3.22 0.92
C TYR A 176 14.77 -3.94 -0.08
N PHE A 177 14.94 -3.64 -1.35
CA PHE A 177 14.13 -4.23 -2.44
C PHE A 177 14.96 -5.10 -3.39
N GLY A 178 16.23 -5.36 -3.06
CA GLY A 178 17.08 -6.25 -3.86
C GLY A 178 16.95 -7.73 -3.45
N ASN A 179 17.81 -8.57 -4.02
CA ASN A 179 17.78 -10.01 -3.81
C ASN A 179 18.60 -10.43 -2.58
N TYR A 180 17.92 -10.95 -1.55
CA TYR A 180 18.55 -11.46 -0.31
C TYR A 180 19.51 -12.63 -0.55
N SER A 181 19.26 -13.48 -1.55
CA SER A 181 20.13 -14.60 -1.89
C SER A 181 21.47 -14.11 -2.44
N THR A 182 21.45 -13.04 -3.23
CA THR A 182 22.67 -12.40 -3.74
C THR A 182 23.50 -11.80 -2.61
N LEU A 183 22.84 -11.23 -1.59
CA LEU A 183 23.54 -10.74 -0.39
C LEU A 183 24.25 -11.85 0.38
N ALA A 184 23.63 -13.02 0.49
CA ALA A 184 24.18 -14.15 1.25
C ALA A 184 25.52 -14.64 0.68
N ILE A 185 25.68 -14.58 -0.64
CA ILE A 185 26.91 -14.97 -1.36
C ILE A 185 27.87 -13.80 -1.58
N GLY A 186 27.60 -12.63 -0.98
CA GLY A 186 28.47 -11.45 -1.08
C GLY A 186 28.39 -10.70 -2.41
N GLY A 187 27.36 -10.94 -3.22
CA GLY A 187 27.09 -10.16 -4.42
C GLY A 187 26.55 -8.78 -4.04
N VAL A 188 27.23 -7.73 -4.51
CA VAL A 188 26.90 -6.35 -4.16
C VAL A 188 26.73 -5.54 -5.45
N GLY A 189 25.51 -5.49 -5.98
CA GLY A 189 25.17 -4.62 -7.11
C GLY A 189 24.94 -3.17 -6.67
N ASP A 190 24.36 -2.35 -7.54
CA ASP A 190 24.03 -0.93 -7.26
C ASP A 190 22.78 -0.75 -6.36
N ALA A 191 22.45 -1.75 -5.56
CA ALA A 191 21.28 -1.71 -4.68
C ALA A 191 21.48 -0.71 -3.54
N VAL A 192 20.35 -0.22 -3.02
CA VAL A 192 20.30 0.79 -1.97
C VAL A 192 19.51 0.27 -0.77
N ILE A 193 19.97 0.60 0.42
CA ILE A 193 19.25 0.43 1.68
C ILE A 193 18.66 1.78 2.07
N TYR A 194 17.35 1.85 2.26
CA TYR A 194 16.67 3.04 2.71
C TYR A 194 16.58 3.03 4.24
N LEU A 195 17.03 4.09 4.89
CA LEU A 195 17.17 4.17 6.35
C LEU A 195 16.04 5.02 6.97
N SER A 196 15.74 6.17 6.36
CA SER A 196 14.82 7.15 6.94
C SER A 196 13.37 6.92 6.52
N ALA A 197 12.52 6.50 7.46
CA ALA A 197 11.08 6.37 7.24
C ALA A 197 10.43 7.72 6.87
N GLU A 198 10.90 8.83 7.45
CA GLU A 198 10.44 10.18 7.12
C GLU A 198 10.68 10.50 5.65
N PHE A 199 11.89 10.23 5.14
CA PHE A 199 12.21 10.39 3.73
C PHE A 199 11.32 9.51 2.84
N MET A 200 11.16 8.23 3.20
CA MET A 200 10.33 7.31 2.42
C MET A 200 8.87 7.80 2.32
N VAL A 201 8.31 8.29 3.43
CA VAL A 201 6.97 8.87 3.47
C VAL A 201 6.89 10.14 2.61
N SER A 202 7.90 11.01 2.66
CA SER A 202 7.97 12.21 1.80
C SER A 202 8.02 11.87 0.31
N VAL A 203 8.79 10.84 -0.07
CA VAL A 203 8.80 10.34 -1.45
C VAL A 203 7.41 9.87 -1.88
N MET A 204 6.75 9.02 -1.09
CA MET A 204 5.41 8.53 -1.42
C MET A 204 4.36 9.64 -1.47
N LYS A 205 4.44 10.63 -0.57
CA LYS A 205 3.54 11.79 -0.57
C LYS A 205 3.57 12.55 -1.89
N GLY A 206 4.74 12.68 -2.51
CA GLY A 206 4.88 13.45 -3.76
C GLY A 206 4.22 12.77 -4.96
N LEU A 207 3.95 11.47 -4.88
CA LEU A 207 3.16 10.76 -5.90
C LEU A 207 1.66 10.78 -5.54
N VAL A 208 1.33 10.49 -4.27
CA VAL A 208 -0.05 10.20 -3.85
C VAL A 208 -0.86 11.47 -3.53
N ARG A 209 -0.21 12.52 -2.99
CA ARG A 209 -0.88 13.74 -2.53
C ARG A 209 -0.58 14.98 -3.39
N HIS A 210 0.12 14.79 -4.51
CA HIS A 210 0.50 15.87 -5.41
C HIS A 210 -0.72 16.67 -5.87
N ASP A 211 -0.63 18.00 -5.84
CA ASP A 211 -1.69 18.86 -6.38
C ASP A 211 -1.54 18.97 -7.89
N ARG A 212 -2.24 18.05 -8.57
CA ARG A 212 -2.24 17.95 -10.02
C ARG A 212 -2.82 19.16 -10.71
N GLN A 213 -3.75 19.87 -10.06
CA GLN A 213 -4.31 21.10 -10.62
C GLN A 213 -3.25 22.20 -10.61
N ALA A 214 -2.52 22.35 -9.49
CA ALA A 214 -1.42 23.31 -9.40
C ALA A 214 -0.35 23.04 -10.48
N LEU A 215 -0.04 21.77 -10.75
CA LEU A 215 0.91 21.41 -11.81
C LEU A 215 0.39 21.77 -13.22
N GLN A 216 -0.89 21.51 -13.49
CA GLN A 216 -1.53 21.88 -14.75
C GLN A 216 -1.55 23.41 -14.94
N ASP A 217 -1.96 24.16 -13.91
CA ASP A 217 -2.01 25.62 -13.92
C ASP A 217 -0.63 26.23 -14.17
N TYR A 218 0.41 25.66 -13.55
CA TYR A 218 1.79 26.07 -13.81
C TYR A 218 2.19 25.87 -15.28
N PHE A 219 1.95 24.69 -15.86
CA PHE A 219 2.31 24.46 -17.26
C PHE A 219 1.50 25.30 -18.25
N VAL A 220 0.26 25.65 -17.93
CA VAL A 220 -0.50 26.67 -18.67
C VAL A 220 0.19 28.03 -18.58
N SER A 221 0.62 28.44 -17.37
CA SER A 221 1.24 29.76 -17.15
C SER A 221 2.55 29.96 -17.91
N ILE A 222 3.30 28.89 -18.17
CA ILE A 222 4.55 28.92 -18.96
C ILE A 222 4.35 28.47 -20.41
N SER A 223 3.11 28.22 -20.85
CA SER A 223 2.77 27.77 -22.20
C SER A 223 3.49 26.49 -22.66
N ASP A 224 3.75 25.55 -21.74
CA ASP A 224 4.44 24.28 -22.06
C ASP A 224 3.42 23.21 -22.49
N ASN A 225 3.09 23.21 -23.78
CA ASN A 225 2.12 22.28 -24.37
C ASN A 225 2.53 20.80 -24.24
N LEU A 226 3.83 20.50 -24.26
CA LEU A 226 4.32 19.13 -24.13
C LEU A 226 4.12 18.61 -22.70
N MET A 227 4.43 19.43 -21.71
CA MET A 227 4.21 19.06 -20.30
C MET A 227 2.72 19.00 -19.96
N LEU A 228 1.88 19.87 -20.53
CA LEU A 228 0.43 19.78 -20.43
C LEU A 228 -0.10 18.46 -21.01
N TYR A 229 0.37 18.05 -22.20
CA TYR A 229 -0.01 16.77 -22.79
C TYR A 229 0.35 15.60 -21.88
N ARG A 230 1.59 15.56 -21.37
CA ARG A 230 2.06 14.51 -20.46
C ARG A 230 1.26 14.47 -19.16
N MET A 231 0.89 15.64 -18.62
CA MET A 231 0.09 15.76 -17.41
C MET A 231 -1.36 15.27 -17.64
N ASN A 232 -1.98 15.67 -18.74
CA ASN A 232 -3.30 15.18 -19.13
C ASN A 232 -3.30 13.67 -19.34
N ARG A 233 -2.22 13.12 -19.90
CA ARG A 233 -2.04 11.67 -20.05
C ARG A 233 -1.95 10.95 -18.70
N LEU A 234 -1.25 11.51 -17.71
CA LEU A 234 -1.25 10.99 -16.33
C LEU A 234 -2.67 10.98 -15.74
N ASN A 235 -3.41 12.08 -15.88
CA ASN A 235 -4.78 12.19 -15.36
C ASN A 235 -5.75 11.24 -16.07
N ALA A 236 -5.63 11.07 -17.38
CA ALA A 236 -6.54 10.27 -18.18
C ALA A 236 -6.22 8.76 -18.12
N THR A 237 -4.94 8.39 -18.05
CA THR A 237 -4.49 7.00 -18.25
C THR A 237 -3.59 6.45 -17.14
N GLY A 238 -3.24 7.26 -16.14
CA GLY A 238 -2.34 6.86 -15.07
C GLY A 238 -0.90 6.66 -15.57
N ARG A 239 -0.54 7.24 -16.72
CA ARG A 239 0.80 7.14 -17.32
C ARG A 239 1.61 8.38 -16.99
N LEU A 240 2.67 8.19 -16.21
CA LEU A 240 3.59 9.24 -15.78
C LEU A 240 4.83 9.22 -16.67
N HIS A 241 5.02 10.25 -17.48
CA HIS A 241 6.26 10.42 -18.25
C HIS A 241 7.43 10.79 -17.33
N GLU A 242 8.65 10.29 -17.60
CA GLU A 242 9.85 10.50 -16.77
C GLU A 242 10.16 11.98 -16.51
N SER A 243 9.92 12.85 -17.51
CA SER A 243 10.09 14.30 -17.38
C SER A 243 9.18 14.97 -16.33
N LEU A 244 8.12 14.30 -15.87
CA LEU A 244 7.25 14.80 -14.81
C LEU A 244 7.77 14.42 -13.41
N LEU A 245 8.68 13.45 -13.28
CA LEU A 245 9.23 13.04 -11.98
C LEU A 245 9.83 14.20 -11.18
N PRO A 246 10.61 15.13 -11.76
CA PRO A 246 11.15 16.25 -11.00
C PRO A 246 10.07 17.13 -10.36
N PHE A 247 8.84 17.13 -10.88
CA PHE A 247 7.76 17.96 -10.37
C PHE A 247 7.03 17.34 -9.19
N LEU A 248 7.26 16.06 -8.88
CA LEU A 248 6.61 15.37 -7.75
C LEU A 248 7.10 15.84 -6.39
N TRP A 249 8.33 16.38 -6.33
CA TRP A 249 8.95 16.83 -5.09
C TRP A 249 9.70 18.14 -5.29
N PRO A 250 9.82 18.97 -4.25
CA PRO A 250 10.74 20.10 -4.28
C PRO A 250 12.16 19.62 -4.64
N THR A 251 12.65 20.09 -5.78
CA THR A 251 14.03 19.88 -6.25
C THR A 251 14.76 21.21 -6.32
N THR A 252 16.08 21.13 -6.34
CA THR A 252 16.89 22.31 -6.54
C THR A 252 16.97 22.73 -8.00
N ASP A 253 16.88 21.92 -9.08
CA ASP A 253 17.12 22.44 -10.45
C ASP A 253 15.93 22.38 -11.44
N ALA A 254 15.51 21.20 -11.91
CA ALA A 254 14.58 21.09 -13.05
C ALA A 254 13.13 21.56 -12.75
N SER A 255 12.67 21.46 -11.51
CA SER A 255 11.33 21.88 -11.08
C SER A 255 11.34 23.12 -10.17
N ARG A 256 12.50 23.77 -10.00
CA ARG A 256 12.66 24.95 -9.13
C ARG A 256 11.64 26.05 -9.46
N GLY A 257 11.41 26.30 -10.75
CA GLY A 257 10.43 27.29 -11.22
C GLY A 257 9.02 27.01 -10.73
N TYR A 258 8.57 25.74 -10.87
CA TYR A 258 7.28 25.27 -10.38
C TYR A 258 7.15 25.43 -8.87
N TRP A 259 8.11 24.93 -8.09
CA TRP A 259 8.01 24.98 -6.63
C TRP A 259 8.07 26.39 -6.06
N ASN A 260 8.80 27.30 -6.70
CA ASN A 260 8.77 28.72 -6.36
C ASN A 260 7.41 29.35 -6.70
N TRP A 261 6.79 28.95 -7.82
CA TRP A 261 5.45 29.38 -8.19
C TRP A 261 4.40 28.88 -7.18
N VAL A 262 4.43 27.60 -6.80
CA VAL A 262 3.53 26.99 -5.80
C VAL A 262 3.59 27.73 -4.47
N ARG A 263 4.81 28.02 -3.98
CA ARG A 263 5.03 28.77 -2.71
C ARG A 263 4.49 30.20 -2.77
N ARG A 264 4.62 30.88 -3.91
CA ARG A 264 4.13 32.27 -4.07
C ARG A 264 2.61 32.38 -4.14
N GLN A 265 1.96 31.41 -4.77
CA GLN A 265 0.50 31.40 -4.93
C GLN A 265 -0.23 30.92 -3.67
N GLY A 266 0.48 30.49 -2.62
CA GLY A 266 -0.13 30.00 -1.39
C GLY A 266 -0.94 28.72 -1.58
N HIS A 267 -0.58 27.88 -2.57
CA HIS A 267 -1.20 26.57 -2.71
C HIS A 267 -0.95 25.74 -1.46
N ARG A 268 -1.97 24.99 -1.02
CA ARG A 268 -1.90 24.06 0.13
C ARG A 268 -0.77 23.04 0.01
N GLU A 269 -0.32 22.78 -1.22
CA GLU A 269 0.82 21.90 -1.48
C GLU A 269 2.13 22.46 -0.92
N ALA A 270 2.32 23.79 -0.87
CA ALA A 270 3.50 24.40 -0.25
C ALA A 270 3.65 24.01 1.22
N ASP A 271 2.53 23.92 1.95
CA ASP A 271 2.51 23.57 3.38
C ASP A 271 2.92 22.11 3.65
N LEU A 272 2.82 21.25 2.63
CA LEU A 272 3.21 19.84 2.76
C LEU A 272 4.72 19.66 2.84
N TRP A 273 5.50 20.62 2.35
CA TRP A 273 6.93 20.48 2.11
C TRP A 273 7.76 21.47 2.93
N GLN A 274 8.19 21.02 4.11
CA GLN A 274 9.06 21.82 4.98
C GLN A 274 10.52 21.86 4.52
N LYS A 275 10.95 20.87 3.71
CA LYS A 275 12.33 20.66 3.27
C LYS A 275 12.35 20.04 1.88
N ASP A 276 13.47 20.20 1.17
CA ASP A 276 13.67 19.53 -0.11
C ASP A 276 13.84 18.02 0.08
N VAL A 277 13.09 17.26 -0.72
CA VAL A 277 13.03 15.80 -0.63
C VAL A 277 14.11 15.18 -1.52
N VAL A 278 14.34 15.74 -2.70
CA VAL A 278 15.31 15.23 -3.69
C VAL A 278 16.34 16.32 -3.97
N ALA A 279 17.62 16.03 -3.67
CA ALA A 279 18.69 17.01 -3.83
C ALA A 279 19.32 16.99 -5.24
N ASP A 280 19.40 15.82 -5.87
CA ASP A 280 20.08 15.63 -7.15
C ASP A 280 19.44 14.50 -7.98
N THR A 281 19.98 14.26 -9.18
CA THR A 281 19.52 13.19 -10.09
C THR A 281 19.64 11.80 -9.47
N LYS A 282 20.66 11.53 -8.65
CA LYS A 282 20.82 10.23 -7.99
C LYS A 282 19.77 10.02 -6.92
N ASP A 283 19.45 11.06 -6.14
CA ASP A 283 18.35 11.05 -5.19
C ASP A 283 17.00 10.88 -5.89
N MET A 284 16.83 11.43 -7.09
CA MET A 284 15.63 11.20 -7.90
C MET A 284 15.50 9.74 -8.34
N GLU A 285 16.59 9.13 -8.81
CA GLU A 285 16.63 7.70 -9.15
C GLU A 285 16.33 6.82 -7.92
N ARG A 286 16.86 7.18 -6.75
CA ARG A 286 16.59 6.48 -5.49
C ARG A 286 15.13 6.62 -5.06
N ALA A 287 14.55 7.82 -5.19
CA ALA A 287 13.15 8.08 -4.91
C ALA A 287 12.24 7.28 -5.86
N ARG A 288 12.58 7.23 -7.15
CA ARG A 288 11.90 6.37 -8.13
C ARG A 288 11.99 4.89 -7.75
N GLY A 289 13.20 4.39 -7.46
CA GLY A 289 13.41 2.99 -7.07
C GLY A 289 12.65 2.61 -5.80
N LEU A 290 12.42 3.57 -4.90
CA LEU A 290 11.57 3.38 -3.72
C LEU A 290 10.09 3.21 -4.10
N LEU A 291 9.57 4.04 -5.00
CA LEU A 291 8.19 3.93 -5.49
C LEU A 291 7.96 2.61 -6.25
N GLU A 292 8.94 2.18 -7.05
CA GLU A 292 8.94 0.86 -7.71
C GLU A 292 8.95 -0.27 -6.68
N GLY A 293 9.82 -0.20 -5.69
CA GLY A 293 9.92 -1.20 -4.62
C GLY A 293 8.64 -1.35 -3.79
N PHE A 294 7.87 -0.26 -3.63
CA PHE A 294 6.55 -0.31 -2.97
C PHE A 294 5.41 -0.78 -3.88
N ASP A 295 5.69 -1.09 -5.15
CA ASP A 295 4.70 -1.38 -6.20
C ASP A 295 3.69 -0.23 -6.39
N LEU A 296 4.13 1.02 -6.26
CA LEU A 296 3.31 2.22 -6.51
C LEU A 296 3.37 2.67 -7.96
N LEU A 297 4.47 2.35 -8.63
CA LEU A 297 4.65 2.55 -10.06
C LEU A 297 5.51 1.45 -10.66
N VAL A 298 5.45 1.29 -11.98
CA VAL A 298 6.34 0.40 -12.73
C VAL A 298 6.72 1.05 -14.06
N ARG A 299 7.97 0.85 -14.49
CA ARG A 299 8.40 1.27 -15.82
C ARG A 299 7.79 0.36 -16.88
N LEU A 300 7.26 0.96 -17.95
CA LEU A 300 6.76 0.23 -19.10
C LEU A 300 7.92 -0.10 -20.05
N GLU A 301 7.91 -1.31 -20.61
CA GLU A 301 8.99 -1.80 -21.48
C GLU A 301 9.12 -0.91 -22.74
N GLY A 302 10.34 -0.44 -23.03
CA GLY A 302 10.62 0.37 -24.23
C GLY A 302 10.22 1.85 -24.15
N ASP A 303 9.58 2.29 -23.07
CA ASP A 303 9.08 3.65 -22.92
C ASP A 303 9.82 4.47 -21.83
N LEU A 304 9.75 5.80 -21.95
CA LEU A 304 10.10 6.76 -20.88
C LEU A 304 8.90 7.00 -19.94
N GLU A 305 8.01 6.02 -19.82
CA GLU A 305 6.77 6.12 -19.06
C GLU A 305 6.70 5.10 -17.92
N PHE A 306 6.04 5.53 -16.86
CA PHE A 306 5.69 4.73 -15.72
C PHE A 306 4.18 4.57 -15.64
N LEU A 307 3.72 3.38 -15.29
CA LEU A 307 2.34 3.15 -14.89
C LEU A 307 2.17 3.52 -13.42
N VAL A 308 1.18 4.33 -13.10
CA VAL A 308 0.83 4.75 -11.73
C VAL A 308 -0.66 4.49 -11.48
N PRO A 309 -1.06 3.26 -11.12
CA PRO A 309 -2.49 2.97 -11.04
C PRO A 309 -3.24 3.71 -9.94
N GLY A 310 -2.55 4.07 -8.86
CA GLY A 310 -3.10 4.93 -7.81
C GLY A 310 -3.38 6.36 -8.28
N ALA A 311 -2.88 6.76 -9.46
CA ALA A 311 -3.14 8.07 -10.03
C ALA A 311 -4.43 8.15 -10.84
N LEU A 312 -5.06 7.04 -11.21
CA LEU A 312 -6.28 7.11 -12.01
C LEU A 312 -7.47 7.71 -11.23
N PRO A 313 -8.27 8.59 -11.87
CA PRO A 313 -9.52 9.06 -11.29
C PRO A 313 -10.51 7.89 -11.16
N PRO A 314 -11.34 7.85 -10.11
CA PRO A 314 -12.29 6.77 -9.88
C PRO A 314 -13.33 6.57 -11.01
N SER A 315 -13.58 7.63 -11.79
CA SER A 315 -14.62 7.71 -12.82
C SER A 315 -14.25 7.07 -14.16
N ARG A 316 -13.00 6.66 -14.39
CA ARG A 316 -12.61 6.01 -15.65
C ARG A 316 -13.16 4.58 -15.68
N THR A 317 -14.27 4.36 -16.37
CA THR A 317 -14.88 3.04 -16.57
C THR A 317 -14.60 2.45 -17.95
N GLN A 318 -14.26 3.29 -18.94
CA GLN A 318 -14.02 2.87 -20.31
C GLN A 318 -12.56 2.47 -20.53
N LEU A 319 -12.36 1.21 -20.91
CA LEU A 319 -11.13 0.68 -21.49
C LEU A 319 -11.16 0.91 -23.00
N SER A 320 -10.02 0.98 -23.68
CA SER A 320 -9.98 0.99 -25.15
C SER A 320 -10.76 -0.23 -25.70
N ALA A 321 -11.92 0.05 -26.30
CA ALA A 321 -13.09 -0.82 -26.40
C ALA A 321 -13.02 -1.97 -27.43
N GLY A 322 -11.84 -2.53 -27.72
CA GLY A 322 -11.68 -3.60 -28.72
C GLY A 322 -11.25 -4.96 -28.19
N ALA A 323 -10.86 -5.06 -26.91
CA ALA A 323 -10.08 -6.22 -26.47
C ALA A 323 -10.90 -7.41 -25.93
N PHE A 324 -12.22 -7.28 -25.71
CA PHE A 324 -13.06 -8.35 -25.11
C PHE A 324 -14.43 -8.33 -25.78
N GLU A 325 -14.96 -9.47 -26.24
CA GLU A 325 -15.96 -10.20 -25.44
C GLU A 325 -16.16 -11.68 -25.86
N SER A 326 -15.31 -12.25 -26.72
CA SER A 326 -15.46 -13.66 -27.11
C SER A 326 -14.70 -14.59 -26.16
N ASP A 327 -15.41 -15.49 -25.49
CA ASP A 327 -14.82 -16.61 -24.72
C ASP A 327 -13.88 -17.47 -25.59
N ALA A 328 -14.07 -17.47 -26.92
CA ALA A 328 -13.18 -18.16 -27.85
C ALA A 328 -11.78 -17.53 -27.95
N ALA A 329 -11.65 -16.22 -27.70
CA ALA A 329 -10.37 -15.52 -27.80
C ALA A 329 -9.51 -15.62 -26.52
N LEU A 330 -10.14 -15.87 -25.37
CA LEU A 330 -9.48 -15.94 -24.05
C LEU A 330 -9.91 -17.20 -23.29
N PRO A 331 -9.59 -18.41 -23.80
CA PRO A 331 -10.11 -19.66 -23.26
C PRO A 331 -9.54 -20.02 -21.87
N PHE A 332 -8.43 -19.42 -21.47
CA PHE A 332 -7.78 -19.73 -20.19
C PHE A 332 -8.31 -18.82 -19.08
N ILE A 333 -9.30 -19.32 -18.34
CA ILE A 333 -10.00 -18.57 -17.28
C ILE A 333 -9.53 -19.05 -15.91
N ALA A 334 -9.45 -18.12 -14.95
CA ALA A 334 -9.34 -18.43 -13.53
C ALA A 334 -10.02 -17.34 -12.70
N SER A 335 -10.45 -17.69 -11.50
CA SER A 335 -11.05 -16.74 -10.57
C SER A 335 -10.70 -17.06 -9.12
N ARG A 336 -10.75 -16.05 -8.26
CA ARG A 336 -10.67 -16.18 -6.80
C ARG A 336 -11.68 -15.26 -6.15
N THR A 337 -12.42 -15.80 -5.19
CA THR A 337 -13.36 -15.03 -4.38
C THR A 337 -12.72 -14.71 -3.05
N TYR A 338 -12.84 -13.46 -2.61
CA TYR A 338 -12.38 -12.99 -1.31
C TYR A 338 -13.55 -12.40 -0.53
N SER A 339 -13.50 -12.50 0.80
CA SER A 339 -14.47 -11.83 1.67
C SER A 339 -14.36 -10.30 1.52
N ALA A 340 -13.13 -9.79 1.45
CA ALA A 340 -12.87 -8.40 1.10
C ALA A 340 -11.47 -8.27 0.50
N LEU A 341 -11.32 -7.40 -0.52
CA LEU A 341 -10.01 -7.02 -1.04
C LEU A 341 -9.58 -5.67 -0.45
N PRO A 342 -8.35 -5.55 0.08
CA PRO A 342 -7.90 -4.29 0.65
C PRO A 342 -7.67 -3.25 -0.45
N VAL A 343 -7.90 -1.98 -0.11
CA VAL A 343 -7.64 -0.86 -1.01
C VAL A 343 -6.20 -0.90 -1.51
N GLY A 344 -6.03 -0.77 -2.83
CA GLY A 344 -4.73 -0.87 -3.52
C GLY A 344 -4.35 -2.28 -3.97
N ALA A 345 -5.07 -3.32 -3.57
CA ALA A 345 -4.73 -4.70 -3.94
C ALA A 345 -4.75 -4.92 -5.46
N PHE A 346 -5.82 -4.48 -6.11
CA PHE A 346 -5.97 -4.57 -7.55
C PHE A 346 -4.89 -3.77 -8.29
N GLN A 347 -4.66 -2.54 -7.86
CA GLN A 347 -3.62 -1.66 -8.41
C GLN A 347 -2.24 -2.34 -8.34
N ARG A 348 -1.92 -3.00 -7.22
CA ARG A 348 -0.65 -3.73 -7.06
C ARG A 348 -0.51 -4.88 -8.06
N ILE A 349 -1.58 -5.64 -8.31
CA ILE A 349 -1.57 -6.67 -9.36
C ILE A 349 -1.33 -6.03 -10.72
N VAL A 350 -2.04 -4.94 -11.03
CA VAL A 350 -1.89 -4.21 -12.31
C VAL A 350 -0.44 -3.75 -12.51
N VAL A 351 0.19 -3.12 -11.52
CA VAL A 351 1.60 -2.71 -11.57
C VAL A 351 2.50 -3.89 -11.92
N ARG A 352 2.35 -5.01 -11.21
CA ARG A 352 3.24 -6.18 -11.39
C ARG A 352 3.09 -6.87 -12.74
N VAL A 353 1.86 -6.97 -13.22
CA VAL A 353 1.57 -7.60 -14.51
C VAL A 353 1.98 -6.66 -15.65
N ALA A 354 1.70 -5.36 -15.54
CA ALA A 354 2.06 -4.38 -16.56
C ALA A 354 3.57 -4.26 -16.76
N GLY A 355 4.38 -4.39 -15.71
CA GLY A 355 5.85 -4.41 -15.82
C GLY A 355 6.42 -5.56 -16.65
N GLN A 356 5.61 -6.57 -16.97
CA GLN A 356 6.00 -7.72 -17.78
C GLN A 356 5.27 -7.77 -19.13
N ALA A 357 4.41 -6.80 -19.42
CA ALA A 357 3.59 -6.73 -20.61
C ALA A 357 4.14 -5.65 -21.58
N ASN A 358 3.99 -5.88 -22.89
CA ASN A 358 4.35 -4.88 -23.90
C ASN A 358 3.36 -3.71 -23.92
N TRP A 359 2.10 -3.98 -23.56
CA TRP A 359 1.07 -2.96 -23.49
C TRP A 359 0.06 -3.26 -22.38
N SER A 360 -0.48 -2.21 -21.77
CA SER A 360 -1.57 -2.31 -20.80
C SER A 360 -2.47 -1.08 -20.81
N ASP A 361 -3.74 -1.31 -20.47
CA ASP A 361 -4.75 -0.30 -20.17
C ASP A 361 -5.64 -0.78 -19.02
N PHE A 362 -6.12 0.14 -18.19
CA PHE A 362 -6.78 -0.22 -16.94
C PHE A 362 -7.71 0.88 -16.42
N SER A 363 -8.63 0.44 -15.56
CA SER A 363 -9.56 1.22 -14.77
C SER A 363 -9.42 0.85 -13.28
N THR A 364 -10.33 1.34 -12.44
CA THR A 364 -10.37 0.98 -11.02
C THR A 364 -10.71 -0.48 -10.74
N GLN A 365 -11.36 -1.16 -11.69
CA GLN A 365 -11.88 -2.52 -11.52
C GLN A 365 -11.51 -3.47 -12.65
N ARG A 366 -10.96 -2.99 -13.76
CA ARG A 366 -10.61 -3.84 -14.91
C ARG A 366 -9.25 -3.45 -15.47
N ALA A 367 -8.53 -4.42 -16.02
CA ALA A 367 -7.25 -4.20 -16.66
C ALA A 367 -7.05 -5.16 -17.83
N VAL A 368 -6.25 -4.72 -18.78
CA VAL A 368 -5.89 -5.42 -20.00
C VAL A 368 -4.38 -5.44 -20.10
N PHE A 369 -3.87 -6.57 -20.57
CA PHE A 369 -2.46 -6.75 -20.84
C PHE A 369 -2.27 -7.38 -22.22
N SER A 370 -1.26 -6.92 -22.95
CA SER A 370 -0.77 -7.56 -24.17
C SER A 370 0.71 -7.90 -24.03
N LYS A 371 1.09 -9.11 -24.41
CA LYS A 371 2.49 -9.54 -24.43
C LYS A 371 2.74 -10.43 -25.65
N LEU A 372 3.64 -9.99 -26.53
CA LEU A 372 4.00 -10.72 -27.76
C LEU A 372 2.76 -11.15 -28.57
N GLY A 373 1.79 -10.24 -28.74
CA GLY A 373 0.54 -10.51 -29.46
C GLY A 373 -0.51 -11.31 -28.69
N ASN A 374 -0.19 -11.83 -27.50
CA ASN A 374 -1.12 -12.53 -26.62
C ASN A 374 -1.82 -11.54 -25.68
N MET A 375 -3.07 -11.82 -25.31
CA MET A 375 -3.92 -10.90 -24.55
C MET A 375 -4.38 -11.52 -23.23
N ALA A 376 -4.61 -10.68 -22.23
CA ALA A 376 -5.21 -11.08 -20.96
C ALA A 376 -6.06 -9.97 -20.33
N THR A 377 -7.08 -10.37 -19.56
CA THR A 377 -7.90 -9.51 -18.71
C THR A 377 -7.69 -9.80 -17.25
N LEU A 378 -7.90 -8.77 -16.44
CA LEU A 378 -8.16 -8.87 -15.02
C LEU A 378 -9.39 -8.03 -14.69
N ALA A 379 -10.32 -8.55 -13.90
CA ALA A 379 -11.54 -7.85 -13.51
C ALA A 379 -11.90 -8.13 -12.06
N LEU A 380 -12.39 -7.09 -11.39
CA LEU A 380 -13.08 -7.14 -10.11
C LEU A 380 -14.59 -7.07 -10.35
N SER A 381 -15.33 -7.91 -9.65
CA SER A 381 -16.78 -7.85 -9.58
C SER A 381 -17.24 -8.10 -8.15
N ASP A 382 -18.09 -7.20 -7.65
CA ASP A 382 -18.81 -7.43 -6.40
C ASP A 382 -19.86 -8.51 -6.64
N MET A 383 -19.83 -9.56 -5.82
CA MET A 383 -20.87 -10.60 -5.83
C MET A 383 -22.02 -10.11 -4.95
N ALA A 384 -23.26 -10.20 -5.47
CA ALA A 384 -24.43 -9.86 -4.69
C ALA A 384 -24.46 -10.72 -3.41
N PRO A 385 -24.79 -10.15 -2.24
CA PRO A 385 -24.97 -10.94 -1.03
C PRO A 385 -26.10 -11.94 -1.28
N SER A 386 -25.84 -13.24 -1.10
CA SER A 386 -26.93 -14.21 -0.96
C SER A 386 -27.51 -14.06 0.44
N GLU A 387 -28.74 -14.53 0.68
CA GLU A 387 -29.40 -14.46 2.00
C GLU A 387 -28.56 -15.03 3.16
N ALA A 388 -27.49 -15.78 2.87
CA ALA A 388 -26.56 -16.36 3.83
C ALA A 388 -25.08 -15.90 3.70
N ALA A 389 -24.72 -15.08 2.70
CA ALA A 389 -23.32 -14.76 2.40
C ALA A 389 -23.01 -13.26 2.56
N GLU A 390 -21.96 -12.95 3.33
CA GLU A 390 -21.35 -11.62 3.40
C GLU A 390 -20.92 -11.15 2.00
N LYS A 391 -20.92 -9.82 1.78
CA LYS A 391 -20.49 -9.21 0.52
C LYS A 391 -19.09 -9.75 0.16
N CYS A 392 -18.99 -10.45 -0.97
CA CYS A 392 -17.71 -10.98 -1.46
C CYS A 392 -17.26 -10.24 -2.71
N THR A 393 -15.95 -10.18 -2.92
CA THR A 393 -15.34 -9.63 -4.14
C THR A 393 -14.68 -10.77 -4.92
N MET A 394 -15.10 -10.95 -6.18
CA MET A 394 -14.49 -11.91 -7.09
C MET A 394 -13.45 -11.19 -7.95
N LEU A 395 -12.23 -11.73 -7.95
CA LEU A 395 -11.15 -11.40 -8.86
C LEU A 395 -11.11 -12.46 -9.96
N ARG A 396 -11.37 -12.06 -11.21
CA ARG A 396 -11.39 -12.95 -12.37
C ARG A 396 -10.35 -12.51 -13.39
N TRP A 397 -9.62 -13.44 -13.97
CA TRP A 397 -8.74 -13.17 -15.10
C TRP A 397 -8.90 -14.19 -16.21
N ARG A 398 -8.68 -13.73 -17.44
CA ARG A 398 -8.74 -14.55 -18.65
C ARG A 398 -7.51 -14.29 -19.49
N ALA A 399 -7.05 -15.27 -20.25
CA ALA A 399 -5.91 -15.12 -21.13
C ALA A 399 -6.04 -15.94 -22.41
N SER A 400 -5.34 -15.51 -23.46
CA SER A 400 -5.25 -16.25 -24.74
C SER A 400 -4.32 -17.46 -24.64
N ASN A 401 -3.41 -17.50 -23.66
CA ASN A 401 -2.52 -18.63 -23.43
C ASN A 401 -2.27 -18.92 -21.94
N LYS A 402 -1.73 -20.12 -21.64
CA LYS A 402 -1.44 -20.57 -20.27
C LYS A 402 -0.36 -19.72 -19.58
N GLN A 403 0.61 -19.19 -20.32
CA GLN A 403 1.72 -18.42 -19.77
C GLN A 403 1.27 -17.08 -19.19
N LEU A 404 0.43 -16.32 -19.91
CA LEU A 404 -0.14 -15.08 -19.41
C LEU A 404 -1.10 -15.32 -18.25
N ARG A 405 -1.90 -16.39 -18.30
CA ARG A 405 -2.72 -16.79 -17.15
C ARG A 405 -1.86 -17.05 -15.91
N ALA A 406 -0.75 -17.77 -16.07
CA ALA A 406 0.18 -18.09 -14.98
C ALA A 406 0.90 -16.85 -14.44
N MET A 407 1.25 -15.90 -15.31
CA MET A 407 1.82 -14.61 -14.91
C MET A 407 0.86 -13.81 -14.02
N ILE A 408 -0.42 -13.71 -14.39
CA ILE A 408 -1.43 -13.06 -13.54
C ILE A 408 -1.60 -13.85 -12.24
N ALA A 409 -1.71 -15.18 -12.30
CA ALA A 409 -1.85 -16.02 -11.12
C ALA A 409 -0.69 -15.82 -10.12
N ALA A 410 0.55 -15.74 -10.60
CA ALA A 410 1.72 -15.47 -9.77
C ALA A 410 1.62 -14.11 -9.07
N ALA A 411 1.17 -13.06 -9.78
CA ALA A 411 0.95 -11.75 -9.18
C ALA A 411 -0.15 -11.77 -8.10
N VAL A 412 -1.21 -12.59 -8.27
CA VAL A 412 -2.25 -12.81 -7.24
C VAL A 412 -1.70 -13.60 -6.05
N ASP A 413 -0.89 -14.64 -6.27
CA ASP A 413 -0.27 -15.41 -5.18
C ASP A 413 0.69 -14.56 -4.35
N GLU A 414 1.41 -13.64 -4.98
CA GLU A 414 2.27 -12.70 -4.26
C GLU A 414 1.46 -11.64 -3.51
N LEU A 415 0.30 -11.22 -4.04
CA LEU A 415 -0.64 -10.35 -3.34
C LEU A 415 -1.15 -11.00 -2.05
N GLU A 416 -1.52 -12.28 -2.10
CA GLU A 416 -1.96 -13.03 -0.93
C GLU A 416 -0.84 -13.19 0.11
N ARG A 417 0.41 -13.41 -0.33
CA ARG A 417 1.57 -13.39 0.57
C ARG A 417 1.83 -12.02 1.19
N PHE A 418 1.53 -10.95 0.46
CA PHE A 418 1.66 -9.57 0.94
C PHE A 418 0.56 -9.21 1.96
N PHE A 419 -0.64 -9.77 1.82
CA PHE A 419 -1.77 -9.58 2.73
C PHE A 419 -2.06 -10.87 3.51
N PRO A 420 -1.34 -11.15 4.60
CA PRO A 420 -1.42 -12.43 5.30
C PRO A 420 -2.79 -12.73 5.93
N GLY A 421 -3.66 -11.73 6.10
CA GLY A 421 -5.04 -11.94 6.56
C GLY A 421 -6.08 -11.94 5.43
N LEU A 422 -5.65 -11.94 4.16
CA LEU A 422 -6.54 -12.08 3.02
C LEU A 422 -7.01 -13.53 2.92
N HIS A 423 -8.32 -13.75 2.98
CA HIS A 423 -8.92 -15.08 2.96
C HIS A 423 -9.74 -15.30 1.69
N ARG A 424 -9.56 -16.48 1.09
CA ARG A 424 -10.38 -16.93 -0.03
C ARG A 424 -11.72 -17.43 0.51
N SER A 425 -12.84 -16.98 -0.07
CA SER A 425 -14.17 -17.44 0.30
C SER A 425 -14.50 -18.82 -0.28
N ASP A 426 -13.85 -19.20 -1.40
CA ASP A 426 -14.10 -20.47 -2.09
C ASP A 426 -12.80 -21.29 -2.23
N THR A 427 -12.81 -22.53 -1.75
CA THR A 427 -11.77 -23.55 -2.02
C THR A 427 -12.19 -24.51 -3.14
N LYS A 428 -12.97 -24.05 -4.12
CA LYS A 428 -13.15 -24.79 -5.37
C LYS A 428 -12.19 -24.21 -6.40
N GLU A 429 -11.09 -24.91 -6.66
CA GLU A 429 -10.39 -24.71 -7.93
C GLU A 429 -11.37 -25.06 -9.04
N ASP A 430 -11.75 -24.08 -9.85
CA ASP A 430 -12.55 -24.31 -11.05
C ASP A 430 -11.78 -25.29 -11.95
N THR A 431 -12.35 -26.50 -12.07
CA THR A 431 -11.98 -27.50 -13.07
C THR A 431 -11.98 -26.85 -14.45
N PRO A 432 -11.01 -27.11 -15.33
CA PRO A 432 -11.04 -26.59 -16.69
C PRO A 432 -12.34 -27.02 -17.37
N THR A 433 -13.18 -26.05 -17.72
CA THR A 433 -14.27 -26.26 -18.68
C THR A 433 -13.61 -26.55 -20.01
N PHE A 434 -13.38 -27.83 -20.31
CA PHE A 434 -13.07 -28.25 -21.67
C PHE A 434 -14.26 -27.84 -22.52
N ALA A 435 -14.02 -26.93 -23.48
CA ALA A 435 -14.92 -26.76 -24.60
C ALA A 435 -15.17 -28.14 -25.18
N ARG A 436 -16.43 -28.60 -25.16
CA ARG A 436 -16.84 -29.80 -25.87
C ARG A 436 -16.38 -29.64 -27.31
N GLU A 437 -15.57 -30.57 -27.79
CA GLU A 437 -15.33 -30.73 -29.21
C GLU A 437 -16.70 -30.76 -29.93
N PRO A 438 -16.91 -29.98 -31.00
CA PRO A 438 -18.10 -30.15 -31.80
C PRO A 438 -18.05 -31.55 -32.40
N ALA A 439 -19.11 -32.32 -32.14
CA ALA A 439 -19.31 -33.62 -32.76
C ALA A 439 -19.13 -33.48 -34.27
N GLN A 440 -18.20 -34.25 -34.83
CA GLN A 440 -18.12 -34.44 -36.28
C GLN A 440 -19.46 -35.05 -36.73
N VAL A 441 -20.17 -34.34 -37.60
CA VAL A 441 -21.22 -34.88 -38.47
C VAL A 441 -20.78 -34.64 -39.90
#